data_AF-A0A1L0FVK2-F1
#
_entry.id   AF-A0A1L0FVK2-F1
#
_cell.length_a   1.000
_cell.length_b   1.000
_cell.length_c   1.000
_cell.angle_alpha   90.00
_cell.angle_beta   90.00
_cell.angle_gamma   90.00
#
_symmetry.space_group_name_H-M   'P 1'
#
loop_
_entity.id
_entity.type
_entity.pdbx_description
1 polymer ?
#
loop_
_entity_poly.entity_id
_entity_poly.type
_entity_poly.pdbx_seq_one_letter_code
_entity_poly.pdbx_strand_id
1 'polypeptide(L)'
;MSLRIPIRCMSSSRPPLASIIPKKKTLNRLLFDADSRLAYRKIMPVLSSVYSHLDEPSKIQLPSYTQHEDLMALRSILQNLRSVTNSINKNLVDLENELVEQAAELGNSDAIAMLAFEAVSLKDTLKEDYEYANELIRQLTESKHPLVFKLAGDFAFSKNYHEQAAQYWLQFLELEDKTILASHVYLNLGVYFYHYFKPRPDLTKAKLCLEKAVKYGELDTHIVKAHYYLGQLYSITDPVLSRYHLEVSASRGLQESFPSLGFLELNVFDNVPKALEWFKLGVEANSDISCLVGQFDAHFRARKHTLAMNVLSNLESLKVKLDKVLRNGLNNVPDAYKEIAKSNHLLLSTFFETRKDQIRQLSN
;
A
#
# COMPACT_ATOMS: atom_id res chain seq x y z
N MET A 1 26.59 9.51 17.05
CA MET A 1 26.96 10.03 15.71
C MET A 1 25.84 9.58 14.79
N SER A 2 25.16 10.54 14.17
CA SER A 2 23.87 10.37 13.48
C SER A 2 24.09 9.95 12.03
N LEU A 3 23.31 8.98 11.54
CA LEU A 3 23.31 8.45 10.18
C LEU A 3 22.69 9.49 9.22
N ARG A 4 23.38 10.60 8.94
CA ARG A 4 22.79 11.72 8.18
C ARG A 4 23.17 11.69 6.70
N ILE A 5 22.16 11.62 5.85
CA ILE A 5 22.28 11.79 4.39
C ILE A 5 22.18 13.30 4.05
N PRO A 6 23.08 13.88 3.24
CA PRO A 6 23.03 15.30 2.91
C PRO A 6 21.99 15.60 1.82
N ILE A 7 21.02 16.48 2.11
CA ILE A 7 20.04 16.98 1.14
C ILE A 7 20.47 18.35 0.59
N ARG A 8 20.43 18.51 -0.73
CA ARG A 8 20.82 19.71 -1.48
C ARG A 8 19.79 20.85 -1.31
N CYS A 9 20.22 22.01 -0.79
CA CYS A 9 19.38 23.20 -0.60
C CYS A 9 19.04 23.92 -1.92
N MET A 10 17.75 24.20 -2.13
CA MET A 10 17.27 25.32 -2.94
C MET A 10 16.29 26.14 -2.08
N SER A 11 16.64 27.40 -1.80
CA SER A 11 15.92 28.28 -0.88
C SER A 11 14.67 28.91 -1.52
N SER A 12 13.53 28.21 -1.45
CA SER A 12 12.22 28.87 -1.36
C SER A 12 11.90 29.04 0.13
N SER A 13 11.50 30.24 0.59
CA SER A 13 11.20 30.44 2.02
C SER A 13 10.15 29.43 2.48
N ARG A 14 10.50 28.58 3.46
CA ARG A 14 9.62 27.51 3.98
C ARG A 14 8.30 28.11 4.48
N PRO A 15 7.14 27.55 4.13
CA PRO A 15 5.86 28.09 4.61
C PRO A 15 5.75 27.99 6.13
N PRO A 16 4.99 28.88 6.80
CA PRO A 16 4.81 28.84 8.25
C PRO A 16 4.25 27.48 8.71
N LEU A 17 4.69 26.97 9.86
CA LEU A 17 4.22 25.68 10.39
C LEU A 17 2.69 25.59 10.43
N ALA A 18 2.03 26.69 10.83
CA ALA A 18 0.57 26.79 10.94
C ALA A 18 -0.19 26.58 9.61
N SER A 19 0.47 26.73 8.45
CA SER A 19 -0.15 26.47 7.15
C SER A 19 -0.02 25.02 6.68
N ILE A 20 0.88 24.24 7.30
CA ILE A 20 1.09 22.82 6.95
C ILE A 20 0.45 21.85 7.95
N ILE A 21 0.23 22.29 9.20
CA ILE A 21 -0.46 21.51 10.23
C ILE A 21 -1.96 21.85 10.26
N PRO A 22 -2.83 20.95 10.74
CA PRO A 22 -4.25 21.21 10.84
C PRO A 22 -4.57 22.28 11.89
N LYS A 23 -5.79 22.82 11.82
CA LYS A 23 -6.31 23.72 12.86
C LYS A 23 -6.28 23.04 14.23
N LYS A 24 -6.03 23.83 15.28
CA LYS A 24 -5.95 23.40 16.69
C LYS A 24 -7.05 22.41 17.13
N LYS A 25 -8.31 22.63 16.72
CA LYS A 25 -9.43 21.74 17.07
C LYS A 25 -9.21 20.32 16.55
N THR A 26 -8.77 20.19 15.30
CA THR A 26 -8.49 18.90 14.66
C THR A 26 -7.26 18.24 15.29
N LEU A 27 -6.19 19.00 15.54
CA LEU A 27 -4.99 18.46 16.19
C LEU A 27 -5.29 17.95 17.61
N ASN A 28 -6.07 18.69 18.40
CA ASN A 28 -6.52 18.24 19.72
C ASN A 28 -7.30 16.92 19.66
N ARG A 29 -8.16 16.75 18.65
CA ARG A 29 -8.91 15.50 18.46
C ARG A 29 -7.96 14.35 18.16
N LEU A 30 -7.04 14.53 17.20
CA LEU A 30 -6.06 13.50 16.84
C LEU A 30 -5.14 13.13 18.01
N LEU A 31 -4.77 14.10 18.83
CA LEU A 31 -3.99 13.87 20.05
C LEU A 31 -4.76 13.07 21.09
N PHE A 32 -6.06 13.33 21.22
CA PHE A 32 -6.93 12.57 22.11
C PHE A 32 -7.12 11.14 21.59
N ASP A 33 -7.39 10.98 20.29
CA ASP A 33 -7.58 9.67 19.65
C ASP A 33 -6.31 8.79 19.75
N ALA A 34 -5.14 9.42 19.74
CA ALA A 34 -3.83 8.76 19.90
C ALA A 34 -3.38 8.61 21.37
N ASP A 35 -4.25 8.90 22.34
CA ASP A 35 -3.96 8.90 23.79
C ASP A 35 -2.63 9.61 24.13
N SER A 36 -2.41 10.77 23.51
CA SER A 36 -1.14 11.47 23.62
C SER A 36 -0.92 12.04 25.01
N ARG A 37 0.24 11.71 25.59
CA ARG A 37 0.71 12.25 26.88
C ARG A 37 0.82 13.78 26.90
N LEU A 38 1.17 14.39 25.75
CA LEU A 38 1.37 15.83 25.64
C LEU A 38 0.14 16.51 25.01
N ALA A 39 -0.35 17.55 25.66
CA ALA A 39 -1.38 18.41 25.07
C ALA A 39 -0.80 19.35 24.01
N TYR A 40 -1.66 19.89 23.14
CA TYR A 40 -1.31 20.85 22.08
C TYR A 40 -0.35 21.97 22.51
N ARG A 41 -0.54 22.54 23.71
CA ARG A 41 0.33 23.62 24.22
C ARG A 41 1.80 23.20 24.39
N LYS A 42 2.06 21.92 24.69
CA LYS A 42 3.41 21.36 24.85
C LYS A 42 3.98 20.81 23.54
N ILE A 43 3.11 20.30 22.66
CA ILE A 43 3.51 19.77 21.36
C ILE A 43 3.93 20.86 20.37
N MET A 44 3.21 21.98 20.36
CA MET A 44 3.52 23.05 19.40
C MET A 44 4.96 23.56 19.51
N PRO A 45 5.52 23.82 20.71
CA PRO A 45 6.94 24.12 20.86
C PRO A 45 7.88 23.06 20.29
N VAL A 46 7.57 21.76 20.49
CA VAL A 46 8.35 20.64 19.94
C VAL A 46 8.34 20.71 18.41
N LEU A 47 7.15 20.73 17.80
CA LEU A 47 7.00 20.79 16.34
C LEU A 47 7.64 22.06 15.75
N SER A 48 7.49 23.20 16.41
CA SER A 48 8.11 24.46 15.97
C SER A 48 9.63 24.40 16.01
N SER A 49 10.22 23.85 17.08
CA SER A 49 11.67 23.72 17.21
C SER A 49 12.28 22.84 16.12
N VAL A 50 11.64 21.70 15.84
CA VAL A 50 12.06 20.78 14.77
C VAL A 50 11.89 21.43 13.40
N TYR A 51 10.70 21.98 13.12
CA TYR A 51 10.36 22.54 11.81
C TYR A 51 11.20 23.75 11.40
N SER A 52 11.56 24.61 12.36
CA SER A 52 12.39 25.79 12.10
C SER A 52 13.85 25.43 11.77
N HIS A 53 14.30 24.23 12.13
CA HIS A 53 15.70 23.81 11.98
C HIS A 53 15.87 22.56 11.11
N LEU A 54 14.91 22.23 10.23
CA LEU A 54 15.04 21.08 9.30
C LEU A 54 16.28 21.17 8.40
N ASP A 55 16.76 22.39 8.09
CA ASP A 55 17.98 22.58 7.27
C ASP A 55 19.27 22.41 8.09
N GLU A 56 19.17 22.54 9.42
CA GLU A 56 20.29 22.45 10.35
C GLU A 56 19.88 21.64 11.60
N PRO A 57 19.67 20.31 11.47
CA PRO A 57 19.09 19.52 12.56
C PRO A 57 19.94 19.50 13.83
N SER A 58 21.24 19.78 13.74
CA SER A 58 22.12 19.93 14.92
C SER A 58 21.76 21.09 15.84
N LYS A 59 20.93 22.04 15.39
CA LYS A 59 20.45 23.18 16.19
C LYS A 59 19.09 22.93 16.83
N ILE A 60 18.46 21.78 16.60
CA ILE A 60 17.18 21.44 17.21
C ILE A 60 17.38 21.36 18.73
N GLN A 61 16.59 22.14 19.48
CA GLN A 61 16.55 22.08 20.93
C GLN A 61 15.16 21.67 21.36
N LEU A 62 15.03 20.44 21.83
CA LEU A 62 13.77 19.92 22.34
C LEU A 62 13.53 20.42 23.77
N PRO A 63 12.29 20.79 24.13
CA PRO A 63 11.94 21.05 25.52
C PRO A 63 12.28 19.86 26.42
N SER A 64 12.78 20.10 27.63
CA SER A 64 13.28 19.06 28.55
C SER A 64 12.26 18.00 28.96
N TYR A 65 10.96 18.27 28.79
CA TYR A 65 9.89 17.31 29.09
C TYR A 65 9.59 16.35 27.93
N THR A 66 10.21 16.54 26.77
CA THR A 66 9.95 15.76 25.55
C THR A 66 10.60 14.39 25.69
N GLN A 67 9.79 13.34 25.52
CA GLN A 67 10.23 11.95 25.50
C GLN A 67 10.23 11.44 24.07
N HIS A 68 10.99 10.37 23.84
CA HIS A 68 11.16 9.82 22.50
C HIS A 68 9.88 9.17 21.96
N GLU A 69 9.00 8.66 22.83
CA GLU A 69 7.67 8.17 22.47
C GLU A 69 6.76 9.31 22.00
N ASP A 70 6.89 10.52 22.56
CA ASP A 70 6.07 11.65 22.12
C ASP A 70 6.38 12.01 20.66
N LEU A 71 7.65 11.95 20.27
CA LEU A 71 8.09 12.23 18.90
C LEU A 71 7.54 11.21 17.91
N MET A 72 7.57 9.92 18.28
CA MET A 72 6.98 8.85 17.46
C MET A 72 5.45 8.95 17.38
N ALA A 73 4.78 9.30 18.48
CA ALA A 73 3.35 9.56 18.47
C ALA A 73 2.99 10.75 17.57
N LEU A 74 3.77 11.84 17.63
CA LEU A 74 3.59 12.99 16.76
C LEU A 74 3.74 12.61 15.28
N ARG A 75 4.78 11.86 14.94
CA ARG A 75 4.97 11.33 13.59
C ARG A 75 3.76 10.53 13.12
N SER A 76 3.27 9.58 13.93
CA SER A 76 2.09 8.76 13.59
C SER A 76 0.86 9.63 13.32
N ILE A 77 0.63 10.67 14.14
CA ILE A 77 -0.47 11.61 13.95
C ILE A 77 -0.34 12.38 12.63
N LEU A 78 0.86 12.86 12.29
CA LEU A 78 1.10 13.58 11.03
C LEU A 78 0.92 12.66 9.81
N GLN A 79 1.34 11.40 9.91
CA GLN A 79 1.14 10.38 8.87
C GLN A 79 -0.34 10.05 8.67
N ASN A 80 -1.07 9.82 9.75
CA ASN A 80 -2.51 9.58 9.70
C ASN A 80 -3.22 10.75 9.03
N LEU A 81 -2.81 11.98 9.36
CA LEU A 81 -3.36 13.16 8.73
C LEU A 81 -3.09 13.18 7.22
N ARG A 82 -1.86 12.92 6.80
CA ARG A 82 -1.47 12.86 5.39
C ARG A 82 -2.26 11.80 4.62
N SER A 83 -2.49 10.65 5.24
CA SER A 83 -3.30 9.56 4.65
C SER A 83 -4.77 9.97 4.46
N VAL A 84 -5.35 10.70 5.41
CA VAL A 84 -6.75 11.14 5.37
C VAL A 84 -6.95 12.30 4.38
N THR A 85 -6.02 13.26 4.32
CA THR A 85 -6.13 14.41 3.43
C THR A 85 -5.66 14.12 2.01
N ASN A 86 -5.02 12.98 1.78
CA ASN A 86 -4.37 12.59 0.52
C ASN A 86 -3.47 13.71 -0.05
N SER A 87 -2.91 14.55 0.83
CA SER A 87 -2.15 15.74 0.46
C SER A 87 -0.66 15.45 0.55
N ILE A 88 0.09 15.61 -0.54
CA ILE A 88 1.54 15.45 -0.54
C ILE A 88 2.18 16.81 -0.25
N ASN A 89 2.55 17.06 1.01
CA ASN A 89 3.32 18.24 1.40
C ASN A 89 4.74 17.82 1.77
N LYS A 90 5.72 18.22 0.96
CA LYS A 90 7.14 17.90 1.18
C LYS A 90 7.61 18.29 2.58
N ASN A 91 7.30 19.49 3.04
CA ASN A 91 7.75 19.98 4.35
C ASN A 91 7.15 19.18 5.52
N LEU A 92 5.96 18.59 5.32
CA LEU A 92 5.34 17.72 6.31
C LEU A 92 6.06 16.37 6.37
N VAL A 93 6.45 15.83 5.21
CA VAL A 93 7.25 14.59 5.13
C VAL A 93 8.65 14.80 5.74
N ASP A 94 9.29 15.92 5.42
CA ASP A 94 10.60 16.26 6.00
C ASP A 94 10.51 16.39 7.53
N LEU A 95 9.41 16.97 8.05
CA LEU A 95 9.13 17.03 9.49
C LEU A 95 8.87 15.65 10.10
N GLU A 96 8.08 14.79 9.44
CA GLU A 96 7.84 13.41 9.88
C GLU A 96 9.15 12.62 10.01
N ASN A 97 10.08 12.79 9.06
CA ASN A 97 11.36 12.11 9.05
C ASN A 97 12.28 12.64 10.16
N GLU A 98 12.39 13.96 10.32
CA GLU A 98 13.22 14.53 11.37
C GLU A 98 12.72 14.15 12.78
N LEU A 99 11.40 13.99 12.98
CA LEU A 99 10.88 13.45 14.24
C LEU A 99 11.39 12.04 14.56
N VAL A 100 11.63 11.19 13.55
CA VAL A 100 12.24 9.85 13.73
C VAL A 100 13.70 10.00 14.14
N GLU A 101 14.46 10.83 13.45
CA GLU A 101 15.88 11.08 13.74
C GLU A 101 16.06 11.55 15.20
N GLN A 102 15.27 12.54 15.61
CA GLN A 102 15.29 13.04 16.99
C GLN A 102 14.84 11.98 18.00
N ALA A 103 13.87 11.12 17.66
CA ALA A 103 13.47 10.01 18.53
C ALA A 103 14.58 8.96 18.67
N ALA A 104 15.31 8.66 17.60
CA ALA A 104 16.44 7.75 17.62
C ALA A 104 17.63 8.31 18.41
N GLU A 105 17.93 9.61 18.28
CA GLU A 105 18.94 10.30 19.08
C GLU A 105 18.62 10.26 20.60
N LEU A 106 17.33 10.24 20.95
CA LEU A 106 16.86 10.05 22.33
C LEU A 106 16.77 8.57 22.77
N GLY A 107 17.14 7.60 21.92
CA GLY A 107 17.24 6.18 22.26
C GLY A 107 16.00 5.33 21.96
N ASN A 108 15.05 5.82 21.16
CA ASN A 108 13.87 5.02 20.80
C ASN A 108 14.24 3.84 19.88
N SER A 109 13.99 2.61 20.33
CA SER A 109 14.31 1.40 19.59
C SER A 109 13.55 1.26 18.27
N ASP A 110 12.28 1.68 18.20
CA ASP A 110 11.51 1.64 16.95
C ASP A 110 12.14 2.59 15.92
N ALA A 111 12.45 3.82 16.34
CA ALA A 111 13.07 4.83 15.48
C ALA A 111 14.45 4.37 14.98
N ILE A 112 15.27 3.80 15.87
CA ILE A 112 16.57 3.22 15.52
C ILE A 112 16.40 2.10 14.49
N ALA A 113 15.42 1.20 14.69
CA ALA A 113 15.16 0.11 13.75
C ALA A 113 14.77 0.66 12.36
N MET A 114 13.88 1.65 12.31
CA MET A 114 13.43 2.26 11.08
C MET A 114 14.58 2.89 10.28
N LEU A 115 15.41 3.70 10.95
CA LEU A 115 16.56 4.36 10.32
C LEU A 115 17.63 3.35 9.87
N ALA A 116 17.90 2.32 10.68
CA ALA A 116 18.88 1.30 10.33
C ALA A 116 18.46 0.51 9.07
N PHE A 117 17.18 0.12 8.96
CA PHE A 117 16.68 -0.55 7.76
C PHE A 117 16.61 0.37 6.54
N GLU A 118 16.35 1.67 6.73
CA GLU A 118 16.44 2.66 5.65
C GLU A 118 17.87 2.76 5.10
N ALA A 119 18.87 2.89 5.98
CA ALA A 119 20.27 2.95 5.61
C ALA A 119 20.74 1.69 4.85
N VAL A 120 20.32 0.49 5.26
CA VAL A 120 20.67 -0.78 4.57
C VAL A 120 19.93 -0.95 3.24
N SER A 121 18.78 -0.28 3.06
CA SER A 121 17.97 -0.37 1.84
C SER A 121 18.47 0.51 0.70
N LEU A 122 19.07 1.65 1.04
CA LEU A 122 19.60 2.61 0.08
C LEU A 122 20.89 2.10 -0.58
N LYS A 123 21.02 2.32 -1.89
CA LYS A 123 22.19 1.87 -2.67
C LYS A 123 23.41 2.76 -2.47
N ASP A 124 23.19 4.02 -2.14
CA ASP A 124 24.22 5.06 -2.06
C ASP A 124 24.73 5.30 -0.62
N THR A 125 24.36 4.42 0.31
CA THR A 125 24.79 4.51 1.70
C THR A 125 26.30 4.30 1.81
N LEU A 126 26.97 5.15 2.60
CA LEU A 126 28.40 5.00 2.88
C LEU A 126 28.66 3.65 3.56
N LYS A 127 29.82 3.06 3.28
CA LYS A 127 30.17 1.73 3.82
C LYS A 127 30.15 1.70 5.35
N GLU A 128 30.65 2.76 5.99
CA GLU A 128 30.68 2.89 7.45
C GLU A 128 29.26 2.96 8.03
N ASP A 129 28.37 3.76 7.42
CA ASP A 129 26.97 3.88 7.82
C ASP A 129 26.22 2.55 7.64
N TYR A 130 26.52 1.82 6.56
CA TYR A 130 25.95 0.49 6.31
C TYR A 130 26.39 -0.53 7.36
N GLU A 131 27.67 -0.55 7.73
CA GLU A 131 28.20 -1.43 8.77
C GLU A 131 27.60 -1.10 10.14
N TYR A 132 27.49 0.20 10.47
CA TYR A 132 26.87 0.65 11.72
C TYR A 132 25.38 0.30 11.80
N ALA A 133 24.63 0.49 10.70
CA ALA A 133 23.21 0.12 10.64
C ALA A 133 23.00 -1.38 10.85
N ASN A 134 23.85 -2.24 10.27
CA ASN A 134 23.79 -3.68 10.50
C ASN A 134 24.10 -4.06 11.95
N GLU A 135 25.03 -3.36 12.60
CA GLU A 135 25.32 -3.56 14.01
C GLU A 135 24.11 -3.20 14.90
N LEU A 136 23.44 -2.08 14.61
CA LEU A 136 22.19 -1.70 15.31
C LEU A 136 21.08 -2.74 15.11
N ILE A 137 20.90 -3.24 13.88
CA ILE A 137 19.93 -4.31 13.59
C ILE A 137 20.28 -5.58 14.38
N ARG A 138 21.56 -5.93 14.49
CA ARG A 138 22.01 -7.09 15.27
C ARG A 138 21.67 -6.92 16.75
N GLN A 139 21.98 -5.77 17.34
CA GLN A 139 21.66 -5.48 18.74
C GLN A 139 20.15 -5.54 19.03
N LEU A 140 19.33 -4.99 18.12
CA LEU A 140 17.86 -5.04 18.22
C LEU A 140 17.31 -6.47 18.05
N THR A 141 17.97 -7.29 17.23
CA THR A 141 17.63 -8.70 17.05
C THR A 141 17.96 -9.51 18.31
N GLU A 142 19.14 -9.28 18.91
CA GLU A 142 19.58 -9.90 20.16
C GLU A 142 18.66 -9.53 21.34
N SER A 143 18.16 -8.28 21.38
CA SER A 143 17.18 -7.83 22.37
C SER A 143 15.75 -8.28 22.09
N LYS A 144 15.52 -9.00 20.98
CA LYS A 144 14.20 -9.44 20.51
C LYS A 144 13.19 -8.30 20.37
N HIS A 145 13.63 -7.15 19.89
CA HIS A 145 12.75 -6.02 19.66
C HIS A 145 11.76 -6.33 18.51
N PRO A 146 10.42 -6.27 18.71
CA PRO A 146 9.45 -6.75 17.72
C PRO A 146 9.64 -6.13 16.32
N LEU A 147 9.77 -4.80 16.24
CA LEU A 147 9.80 -4.11 14.95
C LEU A 147 10.96 -4.56 14.04
N VAL A 148 12.08 -5.02 14.62
CA VAL A 148 13.24 -5.50 13.84
C VAL A 148 12.86 -6.68 12.95
N PHE A 149 12.01 -7.60 13.44
CA PHE A 149 11.58 -8.78 12.71
C PHE A 149 10.57 -8.43 11.62
N LYS A 150 9.65 -7.50 11.89
CA LYS A 150 8.74 -7.00 10.86
C LYS A 150 9.53 -6.36 9.71
N LEU A 151 10.45 -5.44 10.04
CA LEU A 151 11.25 -4.73 9.03
C LEU A 151 12.23 -5.67 8.30
N ALA A 152 12.82 -6.65 8.98
CA ALA A 152 13.61 -7.70 8.35
C ALA A 152 12.80 -8.50 7.32
N GLY A 153 11.55 -8.85 7.67
CA GLY A 153 10.64 -9.52 6.76
C GLY A 153 10.28 -8.65 5.55
N ASP A 154 9.91 -7.38 5.77
CA ASP A 154 9.58 -6.42 4.72
C ASP A 154 10.79 -6.19 3.78
N PHE A 155 11.99 -6.08 4.35
CA PHE A 155 13.24 -5.95 3.60
C PHE A 155 13.55 -7.20 2.77
N ALA A 156 13.52 -8.39 3.37
CA ALA A 156 13.75 -9.65 2.67
C ALA A 156 12.75 -9.85 1.52
N PHE A 157 11.48 -9.49 1.74
CA PHE A 157 10.45 -9.57 0.70
C PHE A 157 10.75 -8.62 -0.47
N SER A 158 11.22 -7.40 -0.20
CA SER A 158 11.63 -6.45 -1.25
C SER A 158 12.78 -6.95 -2.12
N LYS A 159 13.60 -7.88 -1.60
CA LYS A 159 14.70 -8.53 -2.31
C LYS A 159 14.31 -9.87 -2.94
N ASN A 160 13.02 -10.23 -2.93
CA ASN A 160 12.46 -11.49 -3.41
C ASN A 160 12.87 -12.73 -2.59
N TYR A 161 13.35 -12.57 -1.35
CA TYR A 161 13.63 -13.67 -0.43
C TYR A 161 12.37 -14.04 0.37
N HIS A 162 11.35 -14.53 -0.34
CA HIS A 162 9.99 -14.69 0.22
C HIS A 162 9.90 -15.67 1.39
N GLU A 163 10.63 -16.79 1.37
CA GLU A 163 10.62 -17.76 2.47
C GLU A 163 11.27 -17.19 3.74
N GLN A 164 12.40 -16.48 3.59
CA GLN A 164 13.07 -15.81 4.69
C GLN A 164 12.20 -14.68 5.27
N ALA A 165 11.51 -13.93 4.40
CA ALA A 165 10.56 -12.91 4.84
C ALA A 165 9.46 -13.50 5.75
N ALA A 166 8.89 -14.64 5.34
CA ALA A 166 7.90 -15.36 6.14
C ALA A 166 8.44 -15.82 7.50
N GLN A 167 9.70 -16.26 7.57
CA GLN A 167 10.33 -16.65 8.84
C GLN A 167 10.44 -15.45 9.81
N TYR A 168 10.91 -14.30 9.34
CA TYR A 168 10.99 -13.10 10.17
C TYR A 168 9.62 -12.60 10.62
N TRP A 169 8.62 -12.63 9.75
CA TRP A 169 7.24 -12.30 10.11
C TRP A 169 6.66 -13.25 11.15
N LEU A 170 6.98 -14.55 11.10
CA LEU A 170 6.59 -15.49 12.14
C LEU A 170 7.27 -15.17 13.49
N GLN A 171 8.56 -14.82 13.48
CA GLN A 171 9.28 -14.37 14.68
C GLN A 171 8.67 -13.09 15.29
N PHE A 172 8.20 -12.16 14.45
CA PHE A 172 7.43 -11.00 14.93
C PHE A 172 6.17 -11.46 15.69
N LEU A 173 5.39 -12.38 15.11
CA LEU A 173 4.15 -12.85 15.70
C LEU A 173 4.34 -13.68 16.97
N GLU A 174 5.52 -14.25 17.20
CA GLU A 174 5.87 -14.87 18.49
C GLU A 174 6.00 -13.85 19.62
N LEU A 175 6.28 -12.59 19.30
CA LEU A 175 6.42 -11.49 20.26
C LEU A 175 5.12 -10.71 20.41
N GLU A 176 4.45 -10.40 19.29
CA GLU A 176 3.20 -9.63 19.28
C GLU A 176 2.21 -10.19 18.24
N ASP A 177 1.14 -10.86 18.69
CA ASP A 177 0.19 -11.54 17.82
C ASP A 177 -1.19 -10.85 17.69
N LYS A 178 -1.42 -9.77 18.45
CA LYS A 178 -2.73 -9.10 18.61
C LYS A 178 -2.63 -7.57 18.61
N THR A 179 -1.75 -7.03 17.78
CA THR A 179 -1.56 -5.58 17.62
C THR A 179 -1.92 -5.14 16.19
N ILE A 180 -2.05 -3.82 15.98
CA ILE A 180 -2.23 -3.25 14.64
C ILE A 180 -1.06 -3.65 13.74
N LEU A 181 0.18 -3.64 14.24
CA LEU A 181 1.35 -4.10 13.49
C LEU A 181 1.28 -5.59 13.17
N ALA A 182 0.81 -6.43 14.10
CA ALA A 182 0.57 -7.84 13.85
C ALA A 182 -0.42 -8.05 12.70
N SER A 183 -1.43 -7.19 12.57
CA SER A 183 -2.39 -7.26 11.45
C SER A 183 -1.72 -7.09 10.08
N HIS A 184 -0.73 -6.19 9.96
CA HIS A 184 0.05 -6.00 8.74
C HIS A 184 0.93 -7.22 8.45
N VAL A 185 1.53 -7.80 9.48
CA VAL A 185 2.33 -9.02 9.36
C VAL A 185 1.47 -10.21 8.94
N TYR A 186 0.27 -10.34 9.49
CA TYR A 186 -0.71 -11.34 9.06
C TYR A 186 -1.13 -11.15 7.60
N LEU A 187 -1.35 -9.93 7.13
CA LEU A 187 -1.58 -9.67 5.71
C LEU A 187 -0.39 -10.17 4.88
N ASN A 188 0.83 -9.80 5.24
CA ASN A 188 2.04 -10.16 4.51
C ASN A 188 2.22 -11.69 4.42
N LEU A 189 2.00 -12.41 5.53
CA LEU A 189 1.98 -13.86 5.54
C LEU A 189 0.82 -14.44 4.70
N GLY A 190 -0.35 -13.81 4.75
CA GLY A 190 -1.49 -14.16 3.91
C GLY A 190 -1.14 -14.12 2.42
N VAL A 191 -0.54 -13.02 1.97
CA VAL A 191 -0.04 -12.82 0.60
C VAL A 191 1.07 -13.83 0.26
N TYR A 192 1.99 -14.09 1.19
CA TYR A 192 3.02 -15.12 1.03
C TYR A 192 2.41 -16.51 0.75
N PHE A 193 1.46 -16.95 1.59
CA PHE A 193 0.80 -18.24 1.40
C PHE A 193 -0.08 -18.28 0.14
N TYR A 194 -0.64 -17.15 -0.28
CA TYR A 194 -1.47 -17.03 -1.47
C TYR A 194 -0.68 -17.13 -2.78
N HIS A 195 0.54 -16.57 -2.85
CA HIS A 195 1.30 -16.46 -4.10
C HIS A 195 2.64 -17.19 -4.13
N TYR A 196 3.38 -17.17 -3.02
CA TYR A 196 4.81 -17.46 -3.02
C TYR A 196 5.17 -18.79 -2.38
N PHE A 197 4.30 -19.35 -1.53
CA PHE A 197 4.51 -20.64 -0.89
C PHE A 197 4.67 -21.77 -1.92
N LYS A 198 5.70 -22.60 -1.71
CA LYS A 198 6.09 -23.71 -2.60
C LYS A 198 5.81 -25.07 -1.96
N PRO A 199 5.49 -26.11 -2.75
CA PRO A 199 5.46 -26.16 -4.23
C PRO A 199 4.22 -25.50 -4.86
N ARG A 200 3.17 -25.26 -4.07
CA ARG A 200 1.93 -24.60 -4.49
C ARG A 200 1.39 -23.71 -3.37
N PRO A 201 0.58 -22.69 -3.68
CA PRO A 201 -0.07 -21.87 -2.65
C PRO A 201 -0.83 -22.67 -1.59
N ASP A 202 -0.79 -22.19 -0.35
CA ASP A 202 -1.56 -22.73 0.78
C ASP A 202 -2.72 -21.76 1.09
N LEU A 203 -3.82 -21.91 0.34
CA LEU A 203 -4.97 -21.00 0.43
C LEU A 203 -5.68 -21.06 1.79
N THR A 204 -5.57 -22.19 2.50
CA THR A 204 -6.15 -22.36 3.85
C THR A 204 -5.39 -21.51 4.86
N LYS A 205 -4.05 -21.57 4.84
CA LYS A 205 -3.24 -20.68 5.70
C LYS A 205 -3.36 -19.23 5.29
N ALA A 206 -3.38 -18.94 3.99
CA ALA A 206 -3.59 -17.60 3.48
C ALA A 206 -4.88 -16.99 4.06
N LYS A 207 -6.00 -17.72 3.95
CA LYS A 207 -7.29 -17.34 4.52
C LYS A 207 -7.19 -17.04 6.02
N LEU A 208 -6.64 -17.97 6.81
CA LEU A 208 -6.52 -17.82 8.25
C LEU A 208 -5.72 -16.56 8.64
N CYS A 209 -4.60 -16.31 7.95
CA CYS A 209 -3.78 -15.12 8.16
C CYS A 209 -4.57 -13.85 7.80
N LEU A 210 -5.24 -13.81 6.65
CA LEU A 210 -6.00 -12.63 6.21
C LEU A 210 -7.19 -12.32 7.13
N GLU A 211 -7.87 -13.34 7.67
CA GLU A 211 -8.93 -13.15 8.67
C GLU A 211 -8.38 -12.55 9.97
N LYS A 212 -7.20 -12.98 10.42
CA LYS A 212 -6.52 -12.37 11.56
C LYS A 212 -6.10 -10.93 11.27
N ALA A 213 -5.66 -10.62 10.04
CA ALA A 213 -5.35 -9.26 9.64
C ALA A 213 -6.58 -8.35 9.81
N VAL A 214 -7.73 -8.73 9.26
CA VAL A 214 -8.98 -7.95 9.41
C VAL A 214 -9.43 -7.85 10.87
N LYS A 215 -9.21 -8.90 11.68
CA LYS A 215 -9.61 -8.93 13.09
C LYS A 215 -8.84 -7.94 13.98
N TYR A 216 -7.54 -7.79 13.75
CA TYR A 216 -6.65 -7.00 14.63
C TYR A 216 -6.26 -5.64 14.06
N GLY A 217 -6.49 -5.42 12.76
CA GLY A 217 -6.11 -4.19 12.09
C GLY A 217 -7.20 -3.14 12.06
N GLU A 218 -6.77 -1.90 11.92
CA GLU A 218 -7.65 -0.78 11.58
C GLU A 218 -7.84 -0.71 10.07
N LEU A 219 -8.93 -0.07 9.61
CA LEU A 219 -9.26 -0.03 8.18
C LEU A 219 -8.34 0.94 7.40
N ASP A 220 -7.09 0.51 7.21
CA ASP A 220 -6.02 1.19 6.48
C ASP A 220 -5.75 0.51 5.11
N THR A 221 -4.68 0.92 4.42
CA THR A 221 -4.32 0.38 3.11
C THR A 221 -3.94 -1.10 3.14
N HIS A 222 -3.42 -1.62 4.25
CA HIS A 222 -3.10 -3.03 4.41
C HIS A 222 -4.39 -3.84 4.58
N ILE A 223 -5.27 -3.40 5.48
CA ILE A 223 -6.51 -4.13 5.75
C ILE A 223 -7.47 -4.08 4.56
N VAL A 224 -7.49 -2.98 3.82
CA VAL A 224 -8.18 -2.90 2.52
C VAL A 224 -7.68 -3.98 1.54
N LYS A 225 -6.38 -4.23 1.47
CA LYS A 225 -5.82 -5.35 0.67
C LYS A 225 -6.21 -6.71 1.26
N ALA A 226 -6.24 -6.86 2.58
CA ALA A 226 -6.67 -8.10 3.21
C ALA A 226 -8.11 -8.47 2.82
N HIS A 227 -9.02 -7.48 2.84
CA HIS A 227 -10.39 -7.63 2.35
C HIS A 227 -10.41 -8.07 0.88
N TYR A 228 -9.62 -7.46 0.01
CA TYR A 228 -9.56 -7.88 -1.39
C TYR A 228 -9.19 -9.36 -1.55
N TYR A 229 -8.13 -9.84 -0.87
CA TYR A 229 -7.72 -11.24 -0.95
C TYR A 229 -8.75 -12.21 -0.34
N LEU A 230 -9.40 -11.83 0.77
CA LEU A 230 -10.52 -12.61 1.31
C LEU A 230 -11.67 -12.68 0.30
N GLY A 231 -11.98 -11.58 -0.37
CA GLY A 231 -12.94 -11.53 -1.47
C GLY A 231 -12.64 -12.57 -2.55
N GLN A 232 -11.39 -12.65 -3.00
CA GLN A 232 -10.95 -13.66 -3.97
C GLN A 232 -11.13 -15.09 -3.45
N LEU A 233 -10.70 -15.37 -2.22
CA LEU A 233 -10.78 -16.70 -1.60
C LEU A 233 -12.22 -17.17 -1.39
N TYR A 234 -13.12 -16.25 -1.10
CA TYR A 234 -14.54 -16.55 -0.89
C TYR A 234 -15.36 -16.63 -2.18
N SER A 235 -14.83 -16.16 -3.32
CA SER A 235 -15.60 -16.03 -4.57
C SER A 235 -16.36 -17.28 -5.01
N ILE A 236 -15.80 -18.47 -4.76
CA ILE A 236 -16.42 -19.77 -5.08
C ILE A 236 -17.13 -20.38 -3.87
N THR A 237 -16.57 -20.21 -2.67
CA THR A 237 -17.02 -20.94 -1.46
C THR A 237 -18.17 -20.25 -0.74
N ASP A 238 -18.16 -18.91 -0.73
CA ASP A 238 -19.21 -18.07 -0.16
C ASP A 238 -19.28 -16.74 -0.95
N PRO A 239 -20.02 -16.70 -2.06
CA PRO A 239 -20.11 -15.51 -2.90
C PRO A 239 -20.71 -14.29 -2.18
N VAL A 240 -21.55 -14.50 -1.16
CA VAL A 240 -22.16 -13.40 -0.39
C VAL A 240 -21.10 -12.74 0.48
N LEU A 241 -20.29 -13.54 1.17
CA LEU A 241 -19.17 -13.04 1.96
C LEU A 241 -18.07 -12.45 1.08
N SER A 242 -17.81 -13.06 -0.09
CA SER A 242 -16.93 -12.51 -1.12
C SER A 242 -17.35 -11.09 -1.52
N ARG A 243 -18.64 -10.90 -1.82
CA ARG A 243 -19.20 -9.59 -2.16
C ARG A 243 -18.95 -8.58 -1.07
N TYR A 244 -19.23 -8.92 0.19
CA TYR A 244 -18.98 -8.03 1.33
C TYR A 244 -17.52 -7.56 1.37
N HIS A 245 -16.57 -8.49 1.29
CA HIS A 245 -15.16 -8.14 1.37
C HIS A 245 -14.70 -7.28 0.17
N LEU A 246 -15.14 -7.61 -1.04
CA LEU A 246 -14.83 -6.83 -2.24
C LEU A 246 -15.48 -5.44 -2.24
N GLU A 247 -16.69 -5.29 -1.68
CA GLU A 247 -17.34 -3.99 -1.50
C GLU A 247 -16.56 -3.11 -0.52
N VAL A 248 -16.07 -3.68 0.59
CA VAL A 248 -15.22 -2.95 1.54
C VAL A 248 -13.96 -2.45 0.84
N SER A 249 -13.25 -3.30 0.07
CA SER A 249 -12.02 -2.88 -0.60
C SER A 249 -12.27 -1.89 -1.74
N ALA A 250 -13.32 -2.09 -2.54
CA ALA A 250 -13.72 -1.18 -3.61
C ALA A 250 -14.15 0.21 -3.09
N SER A 251 -14.90 0.26 -1.98
CA SER A 251 -15.34 1.52 -1.36
C SER A 251 -14.19 2.39 -0.85
N ARG A 252 -13.02 1.78 -0.61
CA ARG A 252 -11.78 2.44 -0.21
C ARG A 252 -10.86 2.76 -1.39
N GLY A 253 -11.35 2.58 -2.62
CA GLY A 253 -10.66 2.95 -3.84
C GLY A 253 -9.60 1.96 -4.30
N LEU A 254 -9.59 0.73 -3.79
CA LEU A 254 -8.68 -0.31 -4.28
C LEU A 254 -9.15 -0.79 -5.67
N GLN A 255 -8.45 -0.33 -6.70
CA GLN A 255 -8.85 -0.46 -8.11
C GLN A 255 -8.99 -1.91 -8.56
N GLU A 256 -8.14 -2.80 -8.05
CA GLU A 256 -8.13 -4.24 -8.35
C GLU A 256 -9.44 -4.94 -7.94
N SER A 257 -10.20 -4.32 -7.04
CA SER A 257 -11.49 -4.85 -6.57
C SER A 257 -12.61 -4.66 -7.60
N PHE A 258 -12.55 -3.62 -8.43
CA PHE A 258 -13.62 -3.28 -9.37
C PHE A 258 -13.93 -4.39 -10.38
N PRO A 259 -12.96 -4.96 -11.13
CA PRO A 259 -13.27 -6.05 -12.06
C PRO A 259 -13.78 -7.29 -11.31
N SER A 260 -13.19 -7.62 -10.16
CA SER A 260 -13.59 -8.79 -9.36
C SER A 260 -15.03 -8.67 -8.88
N LEU A 261 -15.42 -7.51 -8.36
CA LEU A 261 -16.77 -7.24 -7.88
C LEU A 261 -17.77 -7.15 -9.05
N GLY A 262 -17.39 -6.51 -10.16
CA GLY A 262 -18.21 -6.43 -11.35
C GLY A 262 -18.52 -7.80 -11.96
N PHE A 263 -17.52 -8.68 -12.07
CA PHE A 263 -17.73 -10.04 -12.56
C PHE A 263 -18.51 -10.89 -11.57
N LEU A 264 -18.34 -10.69 -10.26
CA LEU A 264 -19.14 -11.37 -9.24
C LEU A 264 -20.63 -10.98 -9.35
N GLU A 265 -20.93 -9.69 -9.47
CA GLU A 265 -22.29 -9.18 -9.67
C GLU A 265 -22.89 -9.70 -10.98
N LEU A 266 -22.13 -9.70 -12.08
CA LEU A 266 -22.61 -10.16 -13.39
C LEU A 266 -22.84 -11.67 -13.44
N ASN A 267 -21.88 -12.46 -12.97
CA ASN A 267 -21.85 -13.91 -13.24
C ASN A 267 -22.51 -14.72 -12.13
N VAL A 268 -22.48 -14.25 -10.89
CA VAL A 268 -23.02 -14.99 -9.74
C VAL A 268 -24.35 -14.43 -9.28
N PHE A 269 -24.48 -13.11 -9.16
CA PHE A 269 -25.72 -12.47 -8.69
C PHE A 269 -26.68 -12.05 -9.81
N ASP A 270 -26.28 -12.20 -11.07
CA ASP A 270 -27.05 -11.77 -12.26
C ASP A 270 -27.49 -10.29 -12.21
N ASN A 271 -26.72 -9.46 -11.52
CA ASN A 271 -27.01 -8.04 -11.31
C ASN A 271 -26.29 -7.18 -12.34
N VAL A 272 -26.81 -7.20 -13.57
CA VAL A 272 -26.22 -6.48 -14.71
C VAL A 272 -26.07 -4.97 -14.47
N PRO A 273 -27.05 -4.24 -13.90
CA PRO A 273 -26.91 -2.81 -13.63
C PRO A 273 -25.74 -2.49 -12.69
N LYS A 274 -25.62 -3.23 -11.58
CA LYS A 274 -24.56 -3.01 -10.59
C LYS A 274 -23.19 -3.42 -11.12
N ALA A 275 -23.13 -4.50 -11.90
CA ALA A 275 -21.90 -4.89 -12.59
C ALA A 275 -21.39 -3.77 -13.50
N LEU A 276 -22.28 -3.12 -14.28
CA LEU A 276 -21.92 -2.00 -15.15
C LEU A 276 -21.37 -0.80 -14.37
N GLU A 277 -21.93 -0.49 -13.19
CA GLU A 277 -21.42 0.58 -12.32
C GLU A 277 -19.97 0.30 -11.90
N TRP A 278 -19.68 -0.91 -11.43
CA TRP A 278 -18.32 -1.28 -11.03
C TRP A 278 -17.33 -1.28 -12.18
N PHE A 279 -17.71 -1.83 -13.33
CA PHE A 279 -16.82 -1.81 -14.49
C PHE A 279 -16.59 -0.39 -15.00
N LYS A 280 -17.61 0.49 -14.97
CA LYS A 280 -17.44 1.90 -15.32
C LYS A 280 -16.45 2.61 -14.40
N LEU A 281 -16.54 2.39 -13.09
CA LEU A 281 -15.58 2.93 -12.13
C LEU A 281 -14.15 2.46 -12.43
N GLY A 282 -13.96 1.18 -12.76
CA GLY A 282 -12.64 0.66 -13.13
C GLY A 282 -12.07 1.30 -14.40
N VAL A 283 -12.89 1.44 -15.45
CA VAL A 283 -12.46 2.11 -16.70
C VAL A 283 -12.10 3.57 -16.47
N GLU A 284 -12.90 4.30 -15.68
CA GLU A 284 -12.65 5.71 -15.36
C GLU A 284 -11.42 5.91 -14.46
N ALA A 285 -11.15 4.98 -13.54
CA ALA A 285 -10.05 5.09 -12.59
C ALA A 285 -8.66 4.84 -13.21
N ASN A 286 -8.52 3.85 -14.08
CA ASN A 286 -7.21 3.46 -14.63
C ASN A 286 -7.25 2.83 -16.04
N SER A 287 -8.38 2.91 -16.75
CA SER A 287 -8.58 2.23 -18.05
C SER A 287 -8.36 0.71 -17.99
N ASP A 288 -8.80 0.07 -16.91
CA ASP A 288 -8.68 -1.37 -16.70
C ASP A 288 -9.33 -2.17 -17.85
N ILE A 289 -8.52 -3.03 -18.50
CA ILE A 289 -8.95 -3.84 -19.63
C ILE A 289 -9.97 -4.91 -19.19
N SER A 290 -9.82 -5.46 -17.98
CA SER A 290 -10.76 -6.46 -17.46
C SER A 290 -12.15 -5.84 -17.24
N CYS A 291 -12.20 -4.58 -16.82
CA CYS A 291 -13.43 -3.80 -16.73
C CYS A 291 -14.03 -3.49 -18.10
N LEU A 292 -13.22 -3.16 -19.12
CA LEU A 292 -13.73 -3.03 -20.50
C LEU A 292 -14.35 -4.34 -21.00
N VAL A 293 -13.69 -5.47 -20.76
CA VAL A 293 -14.25 -6.80 -21.07
C VAL A 293 -15.57 -7.02 -20.33
N GLY A 294 -15.62 -6.68 -19.04
CA GLY A 294 -16.83 -6.76 -18.23
C GLY A 294 -17.97 -5.87 -18.75
N GLN A 295 -17.68 -4.65 -19.20
CA GLN A 295 -18.67 -3.77 -19.84
C GLN A 295 -19.23 -4.36 -21.11
N PHE A 296 -18.39 -4.97 -21.96
CA PHE A 296 -18.85 -5.67 -23.16
C PHE A 296 -19.82 -6.79 -22.79
N ASP A 297 -19.40 -7.70 -21.89
CA ASP A 297 -20.20 -8.85 -21.47
C ASP A 297 -21.54 -8.39 -20.86
N ALA A 298 -21.52 -7.35 -20.03
CA ALA A 298 -22.71 -6.79 -19.40
C ALA A 298 -23.66 -6.08 -20.39
N HIS A 299 -23.14 -5.29 -21.34
CA HIS A 299 -23.95 -4.65 -22.37
C HIS A 299 -24.57 -5.66 -23.34
N PHE A 300 -23.83 -6.70 -23.69
CA PHE A 300 -24.34 -7.80 -24.51
C PHE A 300 -25.49 -8.51 -23.78
N ARG A 301 -25.32 -8.85 -22.50
CA ARG A 301 -26.36 -9.47 -21.67
C ARG A 301 -27.60 -8.58 -21.50
N ALA A 302 -27.40 -7.26 -21.38
CA ALA A 302 -28.48 -6.27 -21.35
C ALA A 302 -29.15 -6.01 -22.71
N ARG A 303 -28.74 -6.70 -23.79
CA ARG A 303 -29.20 -6.48 -25.18
C ARG A 303 -29.00 -5.04 -25.67
N LYS A 304 -28.02 -4.33 -25.11
CA LYS A 304 -27.63 -2.97 -25.52
C LYS A 304 -26.54 -3.04 -26.58
N HIS A 305 -26.88 -3.57 -27.75
CA HIS A 305 -25.93 -3.89 -28.82
C HIS A 305 -25.06 -2.71 -29.27
N THR A 306 -25.63 -1.50 -29.37
CA THR A 306 -24.87 -0.29 -29.73
C THR A 306 -23.76 0.03 -28.72
N LEU A 307 -24.04 -0.13 -27.43
CA LEU A 307 -23.04 0.12 -26.39
C LEU A 307 -21.98 -0.99 -26.37
N ALA A 308 -22.39 -2.25 -26.55
CA ALA A 308 -21.46 -3.36 -26.68
C ALA A 308 -20.50 -3.16 -27.87
N MET A 309 -21.00 -2.68 -29.01
CA MET A 309 -20.18 -2.35 -30.19
C MET A 309 -19.18 -1.22 -29.95
N ASN A 310 -19.58 -0.17 -29.21
CA ASN A 310 -18.66 0.90 -28.83
C ASN A 310 -17.50 0.39 -27.97
N VAL A 311 -17.80 -0.49 -27.00
CA VAL A 311 -16.77 -1.11 -26.16
C VAL A 311 -15.87 -2.04 -26.98
N LEU A 312 -16.45 -2.82 -27.91
CA LEU A 312 -15.70 -3.70 -28.80
C LEU A 312 -14.68 -2.92 -29.66
N SER A 313 -15.09 -1.80 -30.26
CA SER A 313 -14.20 -0.92 -31.02
C SER A 313 -13.00 -0.42 -30.19
N ASN A 314 -13.24 -0.09 -28.91
CA ASN A 314 -12.16 0.28 -27.99
C ASN A 314 -11.20 -0.89 -27.74
N LEU A 315 -11.72 -2.10 -27.50
CA LEU A 315 -10.92 -3.31 -27.30
C LEU A 315 -10.10 -3.68 -28.55
N GLU A 316 -10.66 -3.51 -29.74
CA GLU A 316 -9.95 -3.71 -31.02
C GLU A 316 -8.82 -2.69 -31.21
N SER A 317 -9.09 -1.42 -30.94
CA SER A 317 -8.08 -0.35 -30.99
C SER A 317 -6.91 -0.64 -30.03
N LEU A 318 -7.21 -1.10 -28.81
CA LEU A 318 -6.20 -1.48 -27.83
C LEU A 318 -5.38 -2.68 -28.29
N LYS A 319 -6.02 -3.71 -28.85
CA LYS A 319 -5.33 -4.88 -29.40
C LYS A 319 -4.37 -4.50 -30.52
N VAL A 320 -4.81 -3.71 -31.50
CA VAL A 320 -3.94 -3.26 -32.61
C VAL A 320 -2.72 -2.49 -32.10
N LYS A 321 -2.90 -1.60 -31.12
CA LYS A 321 -1.80 -0.86 -30.49
C LYS A 321 -0.82 -1.82 -29.82
N LEU A 322 -1.32 -2.79 -29.06
CA LEU A 322 -0.49 -3.72 -28.31
C LEU A 322 0.25 -4.70 -29.23
N ASP A 323 -0.40 -5.18 -30.29
CA ASP A 323 0.22 -6.01 -31.33
C ASP A 323 1.36 -5.28 -32.04
N LYS A 324 1.23 -3.96 -32.26
CA LYS A 324 2.30 -3.13 -32.83
C LYS A 324 3.49 -3.00 -31.87
N VAL A 325 3.22 -2.80 -30.57
CA VAL A 325 4.27 -2.72 -29.55
C VAL A 325 5.04 -4.03 -29.45
N LEU A 326 4.34 -5.17 -29.45
CA LEU A 326 4.97 -6.48 -29.38
C LEU A 326 5.76 -6.82 -30.65
N ARG A 327 5.24 -6.49 -31.84
CA ARG A 327 5.94 -6.69 -33.12
C ARG A 327 7.21 -5.86 -33.26
N ASN A 328 7.21 -4.63 -32.76
CA ASN A 328 8.37 -3.74 -32.80
C ASN A 328 9.45 -4.10 -31.76
N GLY A 329 9.21 -5.14 -30.96
CA GLY A 329 10.08 -5.57 -29.87
C GLY A 329 9.85 -4.76 -28.59
N LEU A 330 9.90 -5.45 -27.45
CA LEU A 330 9.74 -4.84 -26.11
C LEU A 330 10.95 -3.99 -25.69
N ASN A 331 11.95 -3.79 -26.54
CA ASN A 331 13.19 -3.09 -26.21
C ASN A 331 12.95 -1.62 -25.82
N ASN A 332 11.90 -1.00 -26.38
CA ASN A 332 11.51 0.38 -26.07
C ASN A 332 10.49 0.49 -24.93
N VAL A 333 10.08 -0.64 -24.33
CA VAL A 333 9.15 -0.67 -23.20
C VAL A 333 9.98 -0.78 -21.92
N PRO A 334 9.77 0.08 -20.91
CA PRO A 334 10.47 -0.05 -19.64
C PRO A 334 10.21 -1.42 -19.01
N ASP A 335 11.22 -2.03 -18.38
CA ASP A 335 11.13 -3.41 -17.86
C ASP A 335 9.91 -3.63 -16.96
N ALA A 336 9.56 -2.63 -16.15
CA ALA A 336 8.37 -2.65 -15.28
C ALA A 336 7.04 -2.88 -16.02
N TYR A 337 6.94 -2.47 -17.30
CA TYR A 337 5.71 -2.59 -18.09
C TYR A 337 5.72 -3.77 -19.06
N LYS A 338 6.84 -4.47 -19.21
CA LYS A 338 6.94 -5.61 -20.15
C LYS A 338 5.99 -6.74 -19.78
N GLU A 339 5.95 -7.10 -18.49
CA GLU A 339 5.05 -8.17 -18.01
C GLU A 339 3.58 -7.74 -18.05
N ILE A 340 3.29 -6.47 -17.74
CA ILE A 340 1.93 -5.91 -17.87
C ILE A 340 1.47 -5.97 -19.33
N ALA A 341 2.31 -5.58 -20.28
CA ALA A 341 2.00 -5.62 -21.70
C ALA A 341 1.71 -7.05 -22.19
N LYS A 342 2.51 -8.03 -21.76
CA LYS A 342 2.27 -9.45 -22.08
C LYS A 342 0.96 -9.96 -21.48
N SER A 343 0.70 -9.65 -20.21
CA SER A 343 -0.54 -10.03 -19.51
C SER A 343 -1.78 -9.45 -20.19
N ASN A 344 -1.76 -8.15 -20.51
CA ASN A 344 -2.84 -7.48 -21.21
C ASN A 344 -3.08 -8.05 -22.61
N HIS A 345 -2.01 -8.42 -23.32
CA HIS A 345 -2.13 -9.03 -24.65
C HIS A 345 -2.77 -10.41 -24.57
N LEU A 346 -2.37 -11.21 -23.58
CA LEU A 346 -2.98 -12.52 -23.33
C LEU A 346 -4.47 -12.37 -22.98
N LEU A 347 -4.83 -11.41 -22.12
CA LEU A 347 -6.21 -11.13 -21.76
C LEU A 347 -7.06 -10.75 -22.98
N LEU A 348 -6.59 -9.81 -23.80
CA LEU A 348 -7.29 -9.39 -25.03
C LEU A 348 -7.41 -10.55 -26.02
N SER A 349 -6.33 -11.31 -26.23
CA SER A 349 -6.36 -12.46 -27.14
C SER A 349 -7.38 -13.50 -26.68
N THR A 350 -7.41 -13.79 -25.38
CA THR A 350 -8.39 -14.71 -24.78
C THR A 350 -9.80 -14.18 -24.95
N PHE A 351 -10.03 -12.87 -24.74
CA PHE A 351 -11.33 -12.24 -24.97
C PHE A 351 -11.83 -12.45 -26.40
N PHE A 352 -11.04 -12.11 -27.42
CA PHE A 352 -11.46 -12.23 -28.82
C PHE A 352 -11.71 -13.68 -29.24
N GLU A 353 -10.96 -14.63 -28.68
CA GLU A 353 -11.18 -16.06 -28.96
C GLU A 353 -12.48 -16.55 -28.30
N THR A 354 -12.67 -16.25 -27.02
CA THR A 354 -13.80 -16.76 -26.23
C THR A 354 -15.14 -16.08 -26.55
N ARG A 355 -15.13 -14.84 -27.05
CA ARG A 355 -16.35 -14.06 -27.39
C ARG A 355 -16.66 -14.03 -28.90
N LYS A 356 -15.99 -14.85 -29.70
CA LYS A 356 -16.08 -14.86 -31.16
C LYS A 356 -17.52 -14.91 -31.70
N ASP A 357 -18.37 -15.74 -31.11
CA ASP A 357 -19.76 -15.88 -31.56
C ASP A 357 -20.64 -14.70 -31.16
N GLN A 358 -20.44 -14.12 -29.98
CA GLN A 358 -21.13 -12.90 -29.55
C GLN A 358 -20.73 -11.71 -30.45
N ILE A 359 -19.45 -11.60 -30.78
CA ILE A 359 -18.94 -10.58 -31.70
C ILE A 359 -19.56 -10.73 -33.10
N ARG A 360 -19.66 -11.96 -33.61
CA ARG A 360 -20.36 -12.24 -34.88
C ARG A 360 -21.82 -11.84 -34.84
N GLN A 361 -22.52 -12.09 -33.74
CA GLN A 361 -23.91 -11.69 -33.56
C GLN A 361 -24.12 -10.17 -33.54
N LEU A 362 -23.12 -9.40 -33.11
CA LEU A 362 -23.18 -7.93 -33.14
C LEU A 362 -22.83 -7.34 -34.51
N SER A 363 -22.15 -8.12 -35.36
CA SER A 363 -21.69 -7.71 -36.69
C SER A 363 -22.69 -8.03 -37.81
N ASN A 364 -23.71 -8.84 -37.51
CA ASN A 364 -24.85 -9.15 -38.37
C ASN A 364 -26.07 -8.35 -37.91
#